data_AF-A0A9E6BHX2-F1
#
_entry.id   AF-A0A9E6BHX2-F1
#
_cell.length_a   1.000
_cell.length_b   1.000
_cell.length_c   1.000
_cell.angle_alpha   90.00
_cell.angle_beta   90.00
_cell.angle_gamma   90.00
#
_symmetry.space_group_name_H-M   'P 1'
#
loop_
_entity.id
_entity.type
_entity.pdbx_description
1 polymer ?
#
loop_
_entity_poly.entity_id
_entity_poly.type
_entity_poly.pdbx_seq_one_letter_code
_entity_poly.pdbx_strand_id
1 'polypeptide(L)'
;MENEILKINILSIAVSGLLMMVVGVILYSFKEHLTYGSIRFFLPIPPIGVGAYIFAFNMFKHYQCSIPEKSTMISEILIATFASTIFFLVFTVIIILLVNFLKNI
;
A
#
# COMPACT_ATOMS: atom_id res chain seq x y z
N MET A 1 -20.82 16.39 -5.18
CA MET A 1 -20.74 14.95 -4.82
C MET A 1 -19.33 14.40 -5.07
N GLU A 2 -18.78 14.54 -6.28
CA GLU A 2 -17.42 14.10 -6.61
C GLU A 2 -16.31 14.74 -5.74
N ASN A 3 -16.44 16.04 -5.45
CA ASN A 3 -15.50 16.80 -4.61
C ASN A 3 -15.54 16.35 -3.13
N GLU A 4 -16.70 15.91 -2.64
CA GLU A 4 -16.85 15.39 -1.28
C GLU A 4 -16.22 13.99 -1.14
N ILE A 5 -16.38 13.13 -2.16
CA ILE A 5 -15.72 11.81 -2.19
C ILE A 5 -14.20 11.98 -2.24
N LEU A 6 -13.68 12.94 -3.01
CA LEU A 6 -12.23 13.21 -3.06
C LEU A 6 -11.69 13.64 -1.69
N LYS A 7 -12.37 14.56 -1.00
CA LYS A 7 -12.00 14.99 0.36
C LYS A 7 -12.00 13.83 1.36
N ILE A 8 -13.04 13.00 1.34
CA ILE A 8 -13.14 11.82 2.19
C ILE A 8 -11.99 10.83 1.92
N ASN A 9 -11.63 10.63 0.64
CA ASN A 9 -10.52 9.76 0.27
C ASN A 9 -9.18 10.31 0.75
N ILE A 10 -8.91 11.60 0.55
CA ILE A 10 -7.68 12.26 1.03
C ILE A 10 -7.60 12.18 2.56
N LEU A 11 -8.70 12.45 3.25
CA LEU A 11 -8.78 12.36 4.71
C LEU A 11 -8.55 10.92 5.20
N SER A 12 -9.14 9.94 4.52
CA SER A 12 -8.95 8.52 4.83
C SER A 12 -7.50 8.09 4.62
N ILE A 13 -6.83 8.58 3.58
CA ILE A 13 -5.40 8.34 3.34
C ILE A 13 -4.57 8.96 4.47
N ALA A 14 -4.85 10.21 4.84
CA ALA A 14 -4.12 10.91 5.90
C ALA A 14 -4.27 10.20 7.27
N VAL A 15 -5.50 9.84 7.63
CA VAL A 15 -5.78 9.10 8.87
C VAL A 15 -5.15 7.70 8.84
N SER A 16 -5.21 7.00 7.70
CA SER A 16 -4.56 5.70 7.54
C SER A 16 -3.04 5.80 7.68
N GLY A 17 -2.42 6.84 7.11
CA GLY A 17 -0.99 7.10 7.26
C GLY A 17 -0.60 7.38 8.70
N LEU A 18 -1.40 8.18 9.42
CA LEU A 18 -1.19 8.42 10.86
C LEU A 18 -1.30 7.13 11.67
N LEU A 19 -2.32 6.31 11.41
CA LEU A 19 -2.50 5.02 12.08
C LEU A 19 -1.35 4.06 11.77
N MET A 20 -0.89 4.00 10.51
CA MET A 20 0.28 3.21 10.12
C MET A 20 1.55 3.69 10.82
N MET A 21 1.72 4.99 11.00
CA MET A 21 2.84 5.55 11.78
C MET A 21 2.76 5.12 13.25
N VAL A 22 1.58 5.24 13.89
CA VAL A 22 1.37 4.80 15.28
C VAL A 22 1.65 3.31 15.43
N VAL A 23 1.12 2.49 14.52
CA VAL A 23 1.39 1.05 14.50
C VAL A 23 2.87 0.77 14.29
N GLY A 24 3.55 1.49 13.39
CA GLY A 24 4.99 1.37 13.18
C GLY A 24 5.82 1.70 14.42
N VAL A 25 5.45 2.76 15.17
CA VAL A 25 6.10 3.13 16.44
C VAL A 25 5.90 2.04 17.48
N ILE A 26 4.67 1.53 17.63
CA ILE A 26 4.36 0.42 18.54
C ILE A 26 5.21 -0.79 18.17
N LEU A 27 5.20 -1.21 16.90
CA LEU A 27 6.00 -2.34 16.43
C LEU A 27 7.50 -2.13 16.67
N TYR A 28 8.01 -0.91 16.50
CA TYR A 28 9.40 -0.59 16.81
C TYR A 28 9.74 -0.79 18.30
N SER A 29 8.85 -0.40 19.21
CA SER A 29 9.01 -0.64 20.65
C SER A 29 9.02 -2.13 21.01
N PHE A 30 8.32 -2.97 20.23
CA PHE A 30 8.27 -4.43 20.42
C PHE A 30 9.19 -5.20 19.46
N LYS A 31 10.18 -4.52 18.84
CA LYS A 31 11.03 -5.11 17.78
C LYS A 31 11.67 -6.43 18.19
N GLU A 32 12.13 -6.56 19.43
CA GLU A 32 12.79 -7.77 19.95
C GLU A 32 11.85 -8.98 20.02
N HIS A 33 10.55 -8.75 20.25
CA HIS A 33 9.53 -9.80 20.29
C HIS A 33 9.00 -10.15 18.90
N LEU A 34 9.02 -9.20 17.96
CA LEU A 34 8.60 -9.40 16.57
C LEU A 34 9.65 -10.16 15.74
N THR A 35 10.92 -10.08 16.12
CA THR A 35 12.03 -10.81 15.47
C THR A 35 12.00 -12.32 15.74
N TYR A 36 11.23 -12.80 16.73
CA TYR A 36 11.03 -14.23 16.97
C TYR A 36 9.89 -14.79 16.09
N GLY A 37 10.25 -15.53 15.03
CA GLY A 37 9.32 -16.37 14.27
C GLY A 37 8.76 -15.78 12.97
N SER A 38 7.61 -16.30 12.54
CA SER A 38 7.00 -16.04 11.22
C SER A 38 6.36 -14.66 11.07
N ILE A 39 6.35 -13.82 12.12
CA ILE A 39 5.67 -12.51 12.14
C ILE A 39 6.24 -11.55 11.09
N ARG A 40 7.52 -11.67 10.72
CA ARG A 40 8.12 -10.89 9.62
C ARG A 40 7.36 -11.02 8.29
N PHE A 41 6.66 -12.13 8.06
CA PHE A 41 5.87 -12.38 6.86
C PHE A 41 4.45 -11.80 6.95
N PHE A 42 3.99 -11.44 8.15
CA PHE A 42 2.69 -10.81 8.39
C PHE A 42 2.75 -9.29 8.32
N LEU A 43 3.89 -8.68 8.69
CA LEU A 43 4.10 -7.22 8.60
C LEU A 43 3.85 -6.60 7.21
N PRO A 44 4.12 -7.28 6.08
CA PRO A 44 3.82 -6.76 4.74
C PRO A 44 2.36 -6.96 4.30
N ILE A 45 1.56 -7.78 5.00
CA ILE A 45 0.19 -8.10 4.59
C ILE A 45 -0.75 -6.88 4.64
N PRO A 46 -0.74 -6.03 5.69
CA PRO A 46 -1.59 -4.86 5.74
C PRO A 46 -1.45 -3.91 4.54
N PRO A 47 -0.23 -3.48 4.12
CA PRO A 47 -0.11 -2.60 2.95
C PRO A 47 -0.53 -3.27 1.63
N ILE A 48 -0.31 -4.59 1.46
CA ILE A 48 -0.77 -5.32 0.27
C ILE A 48 -2.31 -5.39 0.22
N GLY A 49 -2.94 -5.70 1.35
CA GLY A 49 -4.40 -5.75 1.47
C GLY A 49 -5.05 -4.38 1.20
N VAL A 50 -4.43 -3.30 1.70
CA VAL A 50 -4.89 -1.93 1.43
C VAL A 50 -4.82 -1.58 -0.04
N GLY A 51 -3.70 -1.88 -0.70
CA GLY A 51 -3.54 -1.65 -2.14
C GLY A 51 -4.58 -2.42 -2.97
N ALA A 52 -4.86 -3.67 -2.59
CA ALA A 52 -5.81 -4.53 -3.31
C ALA A 52 -7.25 -4.01 -3.26
N TYR A 53 -7.77 -3.62 -2.09
CA TYR A 53 -9.15 -3.11 -2.02
C TYR A 53 -9.29 -1.73 -2.67
N ILE A 54 -8.28 -0.86 -2.56
CA ILE A 54 -8.29 0.45 -3.23
C ILE A 54 -8.31 0.29 -4.74
N PHE A 55 -7.50 -0.64 -5.28
CA PHE A 55 -7.51 -0.98 -6.70
C PHE A 55 -8.91 -1.42 -7.15
N ALA A 56 -9.51 -2.40 -6.45
CA ALA A 56 -10.84 -2.88 -6.77
C ALA A 56 -11.89 -1.75 -6.70
N PHE A 57 -11.88 -0.96 -5.63
CA PHE A 57 -12.82 0.15 -5.45
C PHE A 57 -12.69 1.21 -6.54
N ASN A 58 -11.47 1.62 -6.89
CA ASN A 58 -11.22 2.60 -7.95
C ASN A 58 -11.62 2.08 -9.33
N MET A 59 -11.38 0.80 -9.61
CA MET A 59 -11.82 0.14 -10.83
C MET A 59 -13.35 0.15 -10.93
N PHE A 60 -14.05 -0.31 -9.90
CA PHE A 60 -15.52 -0.26 -9.85
C PHE A 60 -16.05 1.16 -10.03
N LYS A 61 -15.42 2.16 -9.39
CA LYS A 61 -15.80 3.57 -9.55
C LYS A 61 -15.60 4.06 -10.98
N HIS A 62 -14.48 3.73 -11.62
CA HIS A 62 -14.17 4.13 -13.00
C HIS A 62 -15.21 3.58 -13.99
N TYR A 63 -15.64 2.34 -13.80
CA TYR A 63 -16.66 1.67 -14.61
C TYR A 63 -18.09 1.86 -14.07
N GLN A 64 -18.40 2.95 -13.35
CA GLN A 64 -19.76 3.30 -12.89
C GLN A 64 -20.46 2.18 -12.09
N CYS A 65 -19.73 1.54 -11.18
CA CYS A 65 -20.18 0.40 -10.38
C CYS A 65 -20.57 -0.85 -11.20
N SER A 66 -20.14 -0.94 -12.46
CA SER A 66 -20.28 -2.13 -13.30
C SER A 66 -18.97 -2.90 -13.37
N ILE A 67 -19.08 -4.20 -13.67
CA ILE A 67 -17.90 -5.05 -13.91
C ILE A 67 -17.49 -4.86 -15.37
N PRO A 68 -16.25 -4.40 -15.65
CA PRO A 68 -15.77 -4.24 -17.01
C PRO A 68 -15.70 -5.57 -17.75
N GLU A 69 -15.67 -5.51 -19.08
CA GLU A 69 -15.46 -6.70 -19.91
C GLU A 69 -14.17 -7.43 -19.52
N LYS A 70 -14.18 -8.76 -19.71
CA LYS A 70 -13.06 -9.63 -19.29
C LYS A 70 -11.70 -9.18 -19.84
N SER A 71 -11.66 -8.75 -21.10
CA SER A 71 -10.44 -8.24 -21.76
C SER A 71 -9.92 -6.98 -21.08
N THR A 72 -10.82 -6.02 -20.81
CA THR A 72 -10.51 -4.75 -20.15
C THR A 72 -10.04 -4.98 -18.71
N MET A 73 -10.72 -5.83 -17.95
CA MET A 73 -10.32 -6.18 -16.59
C MET A 73 -8.90 -6.79 -16.53
N ILE A 74 -8.59 -7.70 -17.46
CA ILE A 74 -7.25 -8.30 -17.55
C ILE A 74 -6.19 -7.22 -17.87
N SER A 75 -6.50 -6.32 -18.80
CA SER A 75 -5.59 -5.23 -19.17
C SER A 75 -5.31 -4.29 -17.99
N GLU A 76 -6.35 -3.88 -17.24
CA GLU A 76 -6.22 -3.05 -16.05
C GLU A 76 -5.36 -3.70 -14.97
N ILE A 77 -5.59 -4.99 -14.70
CA ILE A 77 -4.77 -5.75 -13.72
C ILE A 77 -3.31 -5.80 -14.17
N LEU A 78 -3.04 -6.06 -15.45
CA LEU A 78 -1.67 -6.13 -15.97
C LEU A 78 -0.97 -4.77 -15.89
N ILE A 79 -1.63 -3.69 -16.29
CA ILE A 79 -1.09 -2.33 -16.22
C ILE A 79 -0.83 -1.93 -14.77
N ALA A 80 -1.78 -2.17 -13.86
CA ALA A 80 -1.62 -1.87 -12.44
C ALA A 80 -0.51 -2.71 -11.78
N THR A 81 -0.37 -3.98 -12.17
CA THR A 81 0.72 -4.86 -11.69
C THR A 81 2.08 -4.37 -12.19
N PHE A 82 2.17 -3.99 -13.46
CA PHE A 82 3.40 -3.46 -14.03
C PHE A 82 3.81 -2.12 -13.37
N ALA A 83 2.86 -1.18 -13.24
CA ALA A 83 3.08 0.09 -12.59
C ALA A 83 3.50 -0.10 -11.12
N SER A 84 2.78 -0.93 -10.35
CA SER A 84 3.11 -1.19 -8.95
C SER A 84 4.49 -1.84 -8.80
N THR A 85 4.89 -2.73 -9.70
CA THR A 85 6.24 -3.32 -9.73
C THR A 85 7.32 -2.25 -9.89
N ILE A 86 7.14 -1.30 -10.82
CA ILE A 86 8.09 -0.19 -11.03
C ILE A 86 8.21 0.67 -9.77
N PHE A 87 7.08 1.10 -9.20
CA PHE A 87 7.10 1.91 -7.97
C PHE A 87 7.74 1.15 -6.81
N PHE A 88 7.42 -0.13 -6.64
CA PHE A 88 7.98 -0.97 -5.58
C PHE A 88 9.50 -1.13 -5.74
N LEU A 89 10.00 -1.29 -6.97
CA LEU A 89 11.43 -1.31 -7.25
C LEU A 89 12.11 -0.01 -6.82
N VAL A 90 11.56 1.15 -7.21
CA VAL A 90 12.10 2.46 -6.85
C VAL A 90 12.12 2.64 -5.32
N PHE A 91 11.01 2.36 -4.63
CA PHE A 91 10.95 2.47 -3.18
C PHE A 91 11.90 1.50 -2.48
N THR A 92 12.04 0.27 -2.98
CA THR A 92 13.00 -0.71 -2.45
C THR A 92 14.43 -0.20 -2.55
N VAL A 93 14.82 0.36 -3.71
CA VAL A 93 16.14 0.97 -3.88
C VAL A 93 16.36 2.12 -2.90
N ILE A 94 15.38 3.02 -2.75
CA ILE A 94 15.44 4.13 -1.79
C ILE A 94 15.61 3.62 -0.36
N ILE A 95 14.84 2.62 0.06
CA ILE A 95 14.93 2.03 1.40
C ILE A 95 16.31 1.41 1.61
N ILE A 96 16.85 0.67 0.64
CA ILE A 96 18.19 0.08 0.72
C ILE A 96 19.23 1.19 0.93
N LEU A 97 19.15 2.29 0.17
CA LEU A 97 20.06 3.42 0.30
C LEU A 97 19.94 4.09 1.68
N LEU A 98 18.73 4.29 2.19
CA LEU A 98 18.48 4.87 3.52
C LEU A 98 19.01 3.97 4.64
N VAL A 99 18.76 2.67 4.57
CA VAL A 99 19.28 1.70 5.56
C VAL A 99 20.81 1.68 5.53
N ASN A 100 21.42 1.71 4.35
CA ASN A 100 22.88 1.75 4.23
C ASN A 100 23.47 3.06 4.76
N PHE A 101 22.81 4.20 4.52
CA PHE A 101 23.20 5.49 5.10
C PHE A 101 23.13 5.47 6.63
N LEU A 102 22.02 4.98 7.20
CA LEU A 102 21.83 4.91 8.65
C LEU A 102 22.78 3.93 9.34
N LYS A 103 23.22 2.86 8.66
CA LYS A 103 24.19 1.90 9.20
C LYS A 103 25.60 2.49 9.33
N ASN A 104 25.92 3.53 8.55
CA ASN A 104 27.21 4.21 8.56
C ASN A 104 27.25 5.45 9.49
N ILE A 105 26.15 5.72 10.20
CA ILE A 105 26.05 6.71 11.30
C ILE A 105 26.10 5.96 12.62
#